data_AF-A0A2U0TR77-F1
#
_entry.id   AF-A0A2U0TR77-F1
#
_cell.length_a   1.000
_cell.length_b   1.000
_cell.length_c   1.000
_cell.angle_alpha   90.00
_cell.angle_beta   90.00
_cell.angle_gamma   90.00
#
_symmetry.space_group_name_H-M   'P 1'
#
loop_
_entity.id
_entity.type
_entity.pdbx_description
1 polymer ?
#
loop_
_entity_poly.entity_id
_entity_poly.type
_entity_poly.pdbx_seq_one_letter_code
_entity_poly.pdbx_strand_id
1 'polypeptide(L)'
;MSRKLNNLFEFFKSTLAINFAASFFVFLFGGLIAFNYSVVTFGFGLSLLFKEVNAKNEYVFYFNNKISKIQLWVYSWCFTFVFLAVCSFVFNLIKKVF
;
A
#
# COMPACT_ATOMS: atom_id res chain seq x y z
N MET A 1 11.08 10.84 -14.38
CA MET A 1 9.76 10.62 -13.76
C MET A 1 9.18 11.96 -13.35
N SER A 2 7.87 12.20 -13.51
CA SER A 2 7.26 13.46 -13.07
C SER A 2 7.36 13.58 -11.54
N ARG A 3 7.70 14.78 -11.03
CA ARG A 3 7.78 15.06 -9.58
C ARG A 3 6.49 14.65 -8.84
N LYS A 4 5.34 14.76 -9.51
CA LYS A 4 4.03 14.34 -8.96
C LYS A 4 3.96 12.83 -8.74
N LEU A 5 4.38 12.03 -9.72
CA LEU A 5 4.42 10.57 -9.60
C LEU A 5 5.38 10.12 -8.50
N ASN A 6 6.53 10.79 -8.36
CA ASN A 6 7.47 10.48 -7.30
C ASN A 6 6.84 10.70 -5.92
N ASN A 7 6.15 11.83 -5.71
CA ASN A 7 5.45 12.11 -4.46
C ASN A 7 4.34 11.10 -4.16
N LEU A 8 3.57 10.68 -5.18
CA LEU A 8 2.55 9.63 -5.03
C LEU A 8 3.18 8.29 -4.63
N PHE A 9 4.33 7.95 -5.21
CA PHE A 9 5.04 6.72 -4.90
C PHE A 9 5.68 6.75 -3.51
N GLU A 10 6.22 7.90 -3.08
CA GLU A 10 6.69 8.10 -1.70
C GLU A 10 5.58 7.89 -0.68
N PHE A 11 4.40 8.47 -0.95
CA PHE A 11 3.23 8.24 -0.10
C PHE A 11 2.87 6.76 -0.02
N PHE A 12 2.85 6.04 -1.16
CA PHE A 12 2.61 4.61 -1.18
C PHE A 12 3.63 3.82 -0.35
N LYS A 13 4.94 4.07 -0.53
CA LYS A 13 6.00 3.39 0.24
C LYS A 13 5.79 3.52 1.75
N SER A 14 5.42 4.70 2.20
CA SER A 14 5.16 4.94 3.64
C SER A 14 3.92 4.22 4.18
N THR A 15 3.01 3.73 3.32
CA THR A 15 1.87 2.89 3.75
C THR A 15 2.20 1.40 3.81
N LEU A 16 3.24 0.94 3.10
CA LEU A 16 3.55 -0.48 2.93
C LEU A 16 3.82 -1.21 4.24
N ALA A 17 4.65 -0.63 5.13
CA ALA A 17 5.06 -1.31 6.36
C ALA A 17 3.85 -1.67 7.24
N ILE A 18 2.91 -0.73 7.40
CA ILE A 18 1.71 -0.92 8.22
C ILE A 18 0.73 -1.85 7.52
N ASN A 19 0.55 -1.69 6.20
CA ASN A 19 -0.30 -2.57 5.41
C ASN A 19 0.16 -4.03 5.56
N PHE A 20 1.45 -4.29 5.34
CA PHE A 20 2.03 -5.62 5.52
C PHE A 20 1.93 -6.14 6.94
N ALA A 21 2.22 -5.33 7.96
CA ALA A 21 2.12 -5.77 9.35
C ALA A 21 0.68 -6.19 9.70
N ALA A 22 -0.31 -5.39 9.31
CA ALA A 22 -1.72 -5.68 9.52
C ALA A 22 -2.18 -6.92 8.73
N SER A 23 -1.77 -7.03 7.47
CA SER A 23 -2.14 -8.18 6.63
C SER A 23 -1.43 -9.46 7.04
N PHE A 24 -0.19 -9.38 7.52
CA PHE A 24 0.54 -10.53 8.05
C PHE A 24 -0.16 -11.11 9.28
N PHE A 25 -0.78 -10.28 10.12
CA PHE A 25 -1.63 -10.79 11.19
C PHE A 25 -2.81 -11.64 10.66
N VAL A 26 -3.47 -11.18 9.58
CA VAL A 26 -4.55 -11.96 8.92
C VAL A 26 -4.01 -13.26 8.30
N PHE A 27 -2.79 -13.23 7.75
CA PHE A 27 -2.15 -14.41 7.19
C PHE A 27 -2.00 -15.55 8.22
N LEU A 28 -1.65 -15.23 9.47
CA LEU A 28 -1.44 -16.23 10.53
C LEU A 28 -2.66 -17.12 10.80
N PHE A 29 -3.88 -16.61 10.53
CA PHE A 29 -5.14 -17.32 10.82
C PHE A 29 -5.92 -17.70 9.56
N GLY A 30 -5.79 -16.94 8.47
CA GLY A 30 -6.59 -17.10 7.25
C GLY A 30 -5.80 -17.60 6.02
N GLY A 31 -4.48 -17.77 6.15
CA GLY A 31 -3.62 -18.22 5.05
C GLY A 31 -3.44 -17.21 3.91
N LEU A 32 -2.90 -17.68 2.79
CA LEU A 32 -2.40 -16.83 1.70
C LEU A 32 -3.51 -16.10 0.93
N ILE A 33 -4.68 -16.72 0.79
CA ILE A 33 -5.84 -16.08 0.14
C ILE A 33 -6.34 -14.90 0.98
N ALA A 34 -6.57 -15.12 2.28
CA ALA A 34 -7.01 -14.07 3.19
C ALA A 34 -5.98 -12.93 3.31
N PHE A 35 -4.69 -13.28 3.29
CA PHE A 35 -3.60 -12.30 3.22
C PHE A 35 -3.72 -11.38 2.00
N ASN A 36 -3.87 -11.94 0.80
CA ASN A 36 -3.98 -11.15 -0.44
C ASN A 36 -5.17 -10.18 -0.40
N TYR A 37 -6.34 -10.65 0.05
CA TYR A 37 -7.51 -9.77 0.22
C TYR A 37 -7.25 -8.70 1.27
N SER A 38 -6.62 -9.05 2.39
CA SER A 38 -6.28 -8.10 3.45
C SER A 38 -5.35 -7.00 2.95
N VAL A 39 -4.31 -7.31 2.15
CA VAL A 39 -3.36 -6.32 1.64
C VAL A 39 -4.05 -5.23 0.82
N VAL A 40 -5.07 -5.59 0.02
CA VAL A 40 -5.79 -4.64 -0.84
C VAL A 40 -6.91 -3.91 -0.09
N THR A 41 -7.38 -4.44 1.05
CA THR A 41 -8.54 -3.93 1.79
C THR A 41 -8.20 -3.54 3.22
N PHE A 42 -8.20 -4.48 4.15
CA PHE A 42 -8.04 -4.23 5.59
C PHE A 42 -6.69 -3.61 5.94
N GLY A 43 -5.58 -4.21 5.49
CA GLY A 43 -4.24 -3.68 5.74
C GLY A 43 -4.04 -2.31 5.10
N PHE A 44 -4.54 -2.12 3.87
CA PHE A 44 -4.51 -0.82 3.22
C PHE A 44 -5.32 0.23 4.00
N GLY A 45 -6.56 -0.09 4.38
CA GLY A 45 -7.42 0.80 5.18
C GLY A 45 -6.78 1.17 6.51
N LEU A 46 -6.19 0.21 7.21
CA LEU A 46 -5.51 0.44 8.49
C LEU A 46 -4.26 1.32 8.31
N SER A 47 -3.52 1.15 7.21
CA SER A 47 -2.39 2.03 6.89
C SER A 47 -2.80 3.48 6.64
N LEU A 48 -3.96 3.70 5.99
CA LEU A 48 -4.52 5.04 5.81
C LEU A 48 -4.99 5.62 7.14
N LEU A 49 -5.71 4.85 7.96
CA LEU A 49 -6.15 5.29 9.29
C LEU A 49 -4.98 5.70 10.18
N PHE A 50 -3.90 4.92 10.17
CA PHE A 50 -2.71 5.26 10.93
C PHE A 50 -2.11 6.59 10.46
N LYS A 51 -2.06 6.85 9.14
CA LYS A 51 -1.62 8.14 8.61
C LYS A 51 -2.55 9.30 8.98
N GLU A 52 -3.86 9.08 9.00
CA GLU A 52 -4.82 10.10 9.41
C GLU A 52 -4.59 10.56 10.86
N VAL A 53 -4.23 9.63 11.73
CA VAL A 53 -3.98 9.92 13.15
C VAL A 53 -2.61 10.57 13.34
N ASN A 54 -1.56 10.05 12.70
CA ASN A 54 -0.17 10.37 13.04
C ASN A 54 0.52 11.36 12.08
N ALA A 55 0.03 11.52 10.85
CA ALA A 55 0.77 12.17 9.77
C ALA A 55 0.00 13.32 9.08
N LYS A 56 -0.79 14.10 9.84
CA LYS A 56 -1.57 15.23 9.30
C LYS A 56 -0.71 16.25 8.55
N ASN A 57 0.51 16.52 9.03
CA ASN A 57 1.46 17.44 8.41
C ASN A 57 1.91 16.96 7.01
N GLU A 58 1.94 15.65 6.78
CA GLU A 58 2.32 15.06 5.50
C GLU A 58 1.27 15.38 4.42
N TYR A 59 -0.02 15.32 4.77
CA TYR A 59 -1.10 15.70 3.85
C TYR A 59 -1.03 17.17 3.43
N VAL A 60 -0.62 18.08 4.33
CA VAL A 60 -0.41 19.50 4.00
C VAL A 60 0.72 19.65 2.98
N PHE A 61 1.83 18.91 3.15
CA PHE A 61 2.92 18.91 2.18
C PHE A 61 2.46 18.48 0.77
N TYR A 62 1.69 17.40 0.66
CA TYR A 62 1.20 16.95 -0.66
C TYR A 62 0.17 17.89 -1.26
N PHE A 63 -0.69 18.49 -0.43
CA PHE A 63 -1.64 19.51 -0.87
C PHE A 63 -0.93 20.74 -1.46
N ASN A 64 0.13 21.22 -0.82
CA ASN A 64 0.97 22.30 -1.33
C ASN A 64 1.65 21.94 -2.68
N ASN A 65 1.86 20.65 -2.94
CA ASN A 65 2.35 20.15 -4.23
C ASN A 65 1.23 19.85 -5.25
N LYS A 66 0.01 20.37 -5.04
CA LYS A 66 -1.17 20.19 -5.92
C LYS A 66 -1.62 18.73 -6.06
N ILE A 67 -1.46 17.94 -5.01
CA ILE A 67 -1.96 16.56 -4.94
C ILE A 67 -3.06 16.53 -3.88
N SER A 68 -4.26 16.13 -4.29
CA SER A 68 -5.36 15.99 -3.33
C SER A 68 -5.23 14.71 -2.51
N LYS A 69 -5.82 14.72 -1.31
CA LYS A 69 -5.87 13.54 -0.44
C LYS A 69 -6.48 12.31 -1.11
N ILE A 70 -7.57 12.50 -1.85
CA ILE A 70 -8.23 11.41 -2.60
C ILE A 70 -7.29 10.86 -3.69
N GLN A 71 -6.50 11.73 -4.36
CA GLN A 71 -5.48 11.25 -5.30
C GLN A 71 -4.45 10.38 -4.58
N LEU A 72 -3.92 10.79 -3.42
CA LEU A 72 -2.97 9.97 -2.66
C LEU A 72 -3.55 8.59 -2.34
N TRP A 73 -4.79 8.54 -1.87
CA TRP A 73 -5.45 7.29 -1.51
C TRP A 73 -5.65 6.37 -2.72
N VAL A 74 -6.24 6.88 -3.81
CA VAL A 74 -6.52 6.09 -5.01
C VAL A 74 -5.23 5.59 -5.65
N TYR A 75 -4.22 6.45 -5.83
CA TYR A 75 -2.94 6.04 -6.40
C TYR A 75 -2.20 5.05 -5.50
N SER A 76 -2.21 5.25 -4.18
CA SER A 76 -1.61 4.29 -3.24
C SER A 76 -2.30 2.93 -3.29
N TRP A 77 -3.62 2.92 -3.41
CA TRP A 77 -4.38 1.68 -3.59
C TRP A 77 -4.02 0.98 -4.92
N CYS A 78 -3.95 1.73 -6.03
CA CYS A 78 -3.51 1.19 -7.31
C CYS A 78 -2.09 0.61 -7.23
N PHE A 79 -1.14 1.31 -6.60
CA PHE A 79 0.21 0.81 -6.41
C PHE A 79 0.24 -0.43 -5.51
N THR A 80 -0.61 -0.51 -4.48
CA THR A 80 -0.77 -1.70 -3.64
C THR A 80 -1.20 -2.90 -4.47
N PHE A 81 -2.18 -2.72 -5.36
CA PHE A 81 -2.64 -3.78 -6.26
C PHE A 81 -1.54 -4.25 -7.22
N VAL A 82 -0.86 -3.31 -7.88
CA VAL A 82 0.28 -3.61 -8.78
C VAL A 82 1.38 -4.34 -8.03
N PHE A 83 1.73 -3.86 -6.85
CA PHE A 83 2.75 -4.47 -6.00
C PHE A 83 2.38 -5.91 -5.62
N LEU A 84 1.13 -6.16 -5.21
CA LEU A 84 0.67 -7.52 -4.89
C LEU A 84 0.69 -8.45 -6.10
N ALA A 85 0.32 -7.96 -7.28
CA ALA A 85 0.39 -8.70 -8.52
C ALA A 85 1.84 -9.08 -8.86
N VAL A 86 2.79 -8.14 -8.71
CA VAL A 86 4.23 -8.41 -8.89
C VAL A 86 4.73 -9.44 -7.88
N CYS A 87 4.41 -9.29 -6.59
CA CYS A 87 4.79 -10.28 -5.57
C CYS A 87 4.22 -11.68 -5.88
N SER A 88 2.97 -11.76 -6.29
CA SER A 88 2.32 -13.03 -6.66
C SER A 88 2.98 -13.67 -7.88
N PHE A 89 3.31 -12.85 -8.89
CA PHE A 89 4.01 -13.32 -10.09
C PHE A 89 5.41 -13.85 -9.74
N VAL A 90 6.20 -13.10 -8.97
CA VAL A 90 7.54 -13.52 -8.53
C VAL A 90 7.47 -14.80 -7.70
N PHE A 91 6.52 -14.89 -6.77
CA PHE A 91 6.33 -16.09 -5.95
C PHE A 91 6.01 -17.34 -6.79
N ASN A 92 5.14 -17.21 -7.79
CA ASN A 92 4.80 -18.31 -8.70
C ASN A 92 5.97 -18.69 -9.61
N LEU A 93 6.79 -17.73 -10.05
CA LEU A 93 8.01 -18.02 -10.80
C LEU A 93 9.00 -18.83 -9.96
N ILE A 94 9.24 -18.41 -8.71
CA ILE A 94 10.15 -19.12 -7.80
C ILE A 94 9.67 -20.56 -7.59
N LYS A 95 8.37 -20.76 -7.31
CA LYS A 95 7.77 -22.11 -7.16
C LYS A 95 7.84 -23.00 -8.40
N LYS A 96 8.01 -22.42 -9.58
CA LYS A 96 8.11 -23.17 -10.83
C LYS A 96 9.56 -23.55 -11.15
N VAL A 97 10.51 -22.75 -10.68
CA VAL A 97 11.96 -22.93 -10.94
C VAL A 97 12.59 -23.87 -9.92
N PHE A 98 12.15 -23.83 -8.66
CA PHE A 98 12.60 -24.68 -7.55
C PHE A 98 11.51 -25.69 -7.17
#